data_AF-A0AAV7Y2C0-F1
#
_entry.id   AF-A0AAV7Y2C0-F1
#
_cell.length_a   1.000
_cell.length_b   1.000
_cell.length_c   1.000
_cell.angle_alpha   90.00
_cell.angle_beta   90.00
_cell.angle_gamma   90.00
#
_symmetry.space_group_name_H-M   'P 1'
#
loop_
_entity.id
_entity.type
_entity.pdbx_description
1 polymer ?
#
loop_
_entity_poly.entity_id
_entity_poly.type
_entity_poly.pdbx_seq_one_letter_code
_entity_poly.pdbx_strand_id
1 'polypeptide(L)'
;MLVLQRAAASVEVLHVVGPQEQHLRVVRAMPKLRELHVALPRATVRELEQVLAVPELAGLEAHCPLDSPLAGLRCRLPAAGLQWLRTAVYPLSAALALVRAHAATLRELQLLAASEQPYGCPDLAAELRTCRLRQLRRLVLLRRTLDAVPCRHTVDTCRRQKIGVYDALVESVPDVTVLCNACDDVE
;
A
#
# COMPACT_ATOMS: atom_id res chain seq x y z
N MET A 1 -15.39 -0.22 21.51
CA MET A 1 -14.49 0.91 21.82
C MET A 1 -13.63 0.68 23.08
N LEU A 2 -14.22 0.24 24.21
CA LEU A 2 -13.51 0.03 25.49
C LEU A 2 -12.27 -0.88 25.40
N VAL A 3 -12.32 -1.97 24.63
CA VAL A 3 -11.19 -2.91 24.49
C VAL A 3 -10.00 -2.25 23.78
N LEU A 4 -10.25 -1.55 22.66
CA LEU A 4 -9.20 -0.89 21.88
C LEU A 4 -8.49 0.19 22.71
N GLN A 5 -9.24 0.96 23.51
CA GLN A 5 -8.69 1.98 24.39
C GLN A 5 -7.85 1.40 25.53
N ARG A 6 -8.28 0.28 26.12
CA ARG A 6 -7.54 -0.39 27.20
C ARG A 6 -6.23 -1.00 26.72
N ALA A 7 -6.19 -1.51 25.50
CA ALA A 7 -4.99 -2.11 24.92
C ALA A 7 -4.04 -1.09 24.28
N ALA A 8 -4.49 0.16 24.05
CA ALA A 8 -3.78 1.15 23.23
C ALA A 8 -2.32 1.39 23.61
N ALA A 9 -1.97 1.34 24.90
CA ALA A 9 -0.63 1.65 25.38
C ALA A 9 0.43 0.56 25.06
N SER A 10 0.00 -0.65 24.73
CA SER A 10 0.90 -1.81 24.52
C SER A 10 0.81 -2.43 23.13
N VAL A 11 -0.15 -2.04 22.30
CA VAL A 11 -0.35 -2.63 20.97
C VAL A 11 0.72 -2.10 20.00
N GLU A 12 1.47 -3.02 19.41
CA GLU A 12 2.47 -2.72 18.37
C GLU A 12 2.00 -3.09 16.97
N VAL A 13 1.15 -4.12 16.87
CA VAL A 13 0.55 -4.60 15.62
C VAL A 13 -0.96 -4.64 15.80
N LEU A 14 -1.70 -4.04 14.89
CA LEU A 14 -3.16 -4.01 14.94
C LEU A 14 -3.77 -4.36 13.59
N HIS A 15 -4.76 -5.25 13.62
CA HIS A 15 -5.63 -5.50 12.48
C HIS A 15 -7.04 -4.98 12.77
N VAL A 16 -7.58 -4.13 11.90
CA VAL A 16 -8.92 -3.57 12.04
C VAL A 16 -9.68 -3.63 10.72
N VAL A 17 -10.90 -4.17 10.76
CA VAL A 17 -11.81 -4.24 9.62
C VAL A 17 -12.99 -3.32 9.88
N GLY A 18 -13.33 -2.46 8.91
CA GLY A 18 -14.42 -1.51 9.03
C GLY A 18 -14.30 -0.50 10.17
N PRO A 19 -13.11 0.08 10.46
CA PRO A 19 -13.02 1.08 11.51
C PRO A 19 -13.86 2.30 11.15
N GLN A 20 -14.61 2.80 12.14
CA GLN A 20 -15.23 4.11 12.06
C GLN A 20 -14.22 5.18 12.49
N GLU A 21 -14.54 6.45 12.26
CA GLU A 21 -13.68 7.57 12.64
C GLU A 21 -13.24 7.52 14.11
N GLN A 22 -14.16 7.17 15.02
CA GLN A 22 -13.85 7.02 16.45
C GLN A 22 -12.81 5.92 16.74
N HIS A 23 -12.78 4.84 15.95
CA HIS A 23 -11.77 3.79 16.07
C HIS A 23 -10.41 4.32 15.61
N LEU A 24 -10.37 5.00 14.45
CA LEU A 24 -9.13 5.57 13.91
C LEU A 24 -8.51 6.63 14.84
N ARG A 25 -9.33 7.40 15.56
CA ARG A 25 -8.83 8.33 16.59
C ARG A 25 -8.09 7.61 17.72
N VAL A 26 -8.58 6.45 18.16
CA VAL A 26 -7.90 5.65 19.19
C VAL A 26 -6.62 5.04 18.62
N VAL A 27 -6.67 4.50 17.40
CA VAL A 27 -5.50 3.94 16.69
C VAL A 27 -4.38 4.98 16.57
N ARG A 28 -4.72 6.22 16.17
CA ARG A 28 -3.77 7.34 16.08
C ARG A 28 -3.13 7.72 17.42
N ALA A 29 -3.82 7.46 18.53
CA ALA A 29 -3.34 7.74 19.87
C ALA A 29 -2.51 6.58 20.46
N MET A 30 -2.30 5.48 19.74
CA MET A 30 -1.50 4.35 20.21
C MET A 30 0.00 4.68 20.11
N PRO A 31 0.72 4.83 21.24
CA PRO A 31 2.10 5.34 21.23
C PRO A 31 3.13 4.32 20.74
N LYS A 32 2.75 3.04 20.62
CA LYS A 32 3.65 1.95 20.23
C LYS A 32 3.26 1.28 18.92
N LEU A 33 2.20 1.75 18.25
CA LEU A 33 1.69 1.10 17.05
C LEU A 33 2.66 1.31 15.89
N ARG A 34 3.25 0.20 15.43
CA ARG A 34 4.25 0.16 14.36
C ARG A 34 3.70 -0.44 13.08
N GLU A 35 2.76 -1.38 13.19
CA GLU A 35 2.16 -2.05 12.05
C GLU A 35 0.64 -2.01 12.14
N LEU A 36 0.01 -1.56 11.05
CA LEU A 36 -1.44 -1.45 10.95
C LEU A 36 -1.92 -2.16 9.70
N HIS A 37 -2.78 -3.15 9.90
CA HIS A 37 -3.56 -3.78 8.84
C HIS A 37 -4.97 -3.22 8.93
N VAL A 38 -5.42 -2.55 7.87
CA VAL A 38 -6.71 -1.89 7.84
C VAL A 38 -7.48 -2.21 6.57
N ALA A 39 -8.69 -2.72 6.75
CA ALA A 39 -9.66 -2.88 5.68
C ALA A 39 -10.75 -1.82 5.85
N LEU A 40 -10.87 -0.93 4.86
CA LEU A 40 -11.81 0.19 4.84
C LEU A 40 -12.91 -0.08 3.80
N PRO A 41 -13.98 -0.84 4.13
CA PRO A 41 -15.02 -1.25 3.19
C PRO A 41 -15.86 -0.08 2.63
N ARG A 42 -15.66 1.14 3.14
CA ARG A 42 -16.28 2.38 2.65
C ARG A 42 -15.27 3.52 2.71
N ALA A 43 -14.05 3.26 2.21
CA ALA A 43 -12.92 4.16 2.38
C ALA A 43 -13.18 5.56 1.82
N THR A 44 -12.99 6.56 2.65
CA THR A 44 -12.91 7.97 2.26
C THR A 44 -11.45 8.45 2.33
N VAL A 45 -11.14 9.53 1.62
CA VAL A 45 -9.84 10.21 1.71
C VAL A 45 -9.50 10.53 3.18
N ARG A 46 -10.48 11.03 3.95
CA ARG A 46 -10.32 11.41 5.35
C ARG A 46 -9.98 10.24 6.28
N GLU A 47 -10.54 9.05 6.04
CA GLU A 47 -10.23 7.87 6.86
C GLU A 47 -8.80 7.40 6.59
N LEU A 48 -8.39 7.39 5.31
CA LEU A 48 -7.03 7.03 4.94
C LEU A 48 -6.01 8.05 5.46
N GLU A 49 -6.32 9.35 5.42
CA GLU A 49 -5.47 10.38 6.02
C GLU A 49 -5.29 10.18 7.54
N GLN A 50 -6.32 9.71 8.25
CA GLN A 50 -6.20 9.40 9.68
C GLN A 50 -5.31 8.20 9.96
N VAL A 51 -5.36 7.17 9.10
CA VAL A 51 -4.46 6.02 9.14
C VAL A 51 -3.01 6.47 8.93
N LEU A 52 -2.77 7.36 7.96
CA LEU A 52 -1.44 7.90 7.68
C LEU A 52 -0.94 8.88 8.74
N ALA A 53 -1.82 9.39 9.59
CA ALA A 53 -1.46 10.30 10.69
C ALA A 53 -0.98 9.56 11.95
N VAL A 54 -0.83 8.23 11.92
CA VAL A 54 -0.26 7.46 13.03
C VAL A 54 1.25 7.75 13.11
N PRO A 55 1.75 8.32 14.22
CA PRO A 55 3.08 8.94 14.25
C PRO A 55 4.25 7.95 14.17
N GLU A 56 4.11 6.75 14.73
CA GLU A 56 5.19 5.75 14.82
C GLU A 56 5.01 4.60 13.82
N LEU A 57 4.13 4.78 12.83
CA LEU A 57 3.78 3.72 11.89
C LEU A 57 4.94 3.47 10.93
N ALA A 58 5.46 2.25 10.96
CA ALA A 58 6.52 1.78 10.07
C ALA A 58 5.97 0.83 8.98
N GLY A 59 4.86 0.15 9.25
CA GLY A 59 4.22 -0.79 8.33
C GLY A 59 2.72 -0.50 8.16
N LEU A 60 2.25 -0.49 6.92
CA LEU A 60 0.83 -0.33 6.61
C LEU A 60 0.38 -1.38 5.58
N GLU A 61 -0.67 -2.11 5.92
CA GLU A 61 -1.51 -2.82 4.96
C GLU A 61 -2.86 -2.12 4.86
N ALA A 62 -3.16 -1.56 3.68
CA ALA A 62 -4.41 -0.84 3.43
C ALA A 62 -5.20 -1.49 2.29
N HIS A 63 -6.40 -1.94 2.61
CA HIS A 63 -7.37 -2.48 1.65
C HIS A 63 -8.58 -1.56 1.54
N CYS A 64 -8.88 -1.13 0.32
CA CYS A 64 -10.06 -0.33 0.00
C CYS A 64 -10.79 -0.96 -1.18
N PRO A 65 -12.13 -0.94 -1.21
CA PRO A 65 -12.91 -1.31 -2.38
C PRO A 65 -12.50 -0.55 -3.64
N LEU A 66 -12.63 -1.18 -4.80
CA LEU A 66 -12.24 -0.60 -6.09
C LEU A 66 -13.04 0.68 -6.45
N ASP A 67 -14.26 0.80 -5.94
CA ASP A 67 -15.20 1.90 -6.15
C ASP A 67 -15.06 3.02 -5.08
N SER A 68 -14.06 2.93 -4.20
CA SER A 68 -13.83 3.95 -3.18
C SER A 68 -13.52 5.31 -3.80
N PRO A 69 -14.10 6.42 -3.30
CA PRO A 69 -13.88 7.78 -3.81
C PRO A 69 -12.52 8.34 -3.36
N LEU A 70 -11.43 7.67 -3.74
CA LEU A 70 -10.05 8.02 -3.36
C LEU A 70 -9.32 8.80 -4.46
N ALA A 71 -10.00 9.12 -5.56
CA ALA A 71 -9.48 9.99 -6.59
C ALA A 71 -9.12 11.36 -5.97
N GLY A 72 -7.87 11.81 -6.21
CA GLY A 72 -7.38 13.08 -5.66
C GLY A 72 -6.81 12.98 -4.23
N LEU A 73 -6.64 11.78 -3.68
CA LEU A 73 -5.87 11.57 -2.45
C LEU A 73 -4.52 12.29 -2.53
N ARG A 74 -4.25 13.13 -1.54
CA ARG A 74 -2.96 13.81 -1.38
C ARG A 74 -2.44 13.49 0.00
N CYS A 75 -1.36 12.73 0.04
CA CYS A 75 -0.75 12.35 1.30
C CYS A 75 0.17 13.48 1.76
N ARG A 76 -0.10 14.01 2.97
CA ARG A 76 0.86 14.83 3.70
C ARG A 76 1.66 13.93 4.62
N LEU A 77 2.97 14.15 4.67
CA LEU A 77 3.88 13.27 5.37
C LEU A 77 3.72 13.39 6.90
N PRO A 78 3.50 12.28 7.63
CA PRO A 78 3.89 12.21 9.03
C PRO A 78 5.43 12.29 9.18
N ALA A 79 5.89 12.58 10.40
CA ALA A 79 7.33 12.71 10.71
C ALA A 79 8.11 11.39 10.54
N ALA A 80 7.47 10.24 10.80
CA ALA A 80 8.00 8.92 10.51
C ALA A 80 7.50 8.44 9.15
N GLY A 81 8.40 7.93 8.30
CA GLY A 81 8.02 7.36 7.01
C GLY A 81 7.86 5.85 7.08
N LEU A 82 6.89 5.30 6.34
CA LEU A 82 6.69 3.86 6.20
C LEU A 82 7.92 3.19 5.60
N GLN A 83 8.28 2.03 6.13
CA GLN A 83 9.30 1.12 5.61
C GLN A 83 8.67 -0.03 4.81
N TRP A 84 7.47 -0.45 5.19
CA TRP A 84 6.69 -1.48 4.51
C TRP A 84 5.30 -0.95 4.17
N LEU A 85 4.86 -1.16 2.93
CA LEU A 85 3.52 -0.78 2.46
C LEU A 85 2.94 -1.89 1.61
N ARG A 86 1.84 -2.48 2.04
CA ARG A 86 0.96 -3.32 1.23
C ARG A 86 -0.32 -2.57 0.93
N THR A 87 -0.60 -2.30 -0.34
CA THR A 87 -1.74 -1.46 -0.71
C THR A 87 -2.56 -2.08 -1.84
N ALA A 88 -3.83 -2.28 -1.53
CA ALA A 88 -4.89 -2.62 -2.47
C ALA A 88 -5.83 -1.42 -2.67
N VAL A 89 -5.27 -0.21 -2.67
CA VAL A 89 -6.02 1.04 -2.82
C VAL A 89 -6.22 1.34 -4.30
N TYR A 90 -7.47 1.61 -4.70
CA TYR A 90 -7.81 2.04 -6.05
C TYR A 90 -8.53 3.40 -6.03
N PRO A 91 -8.39 4.22 -7.10
CA PRO A 91 -7.61 3.97 -8.32
C PRO A 91 -6.09 3.93 -8.08
N LEU A 92 -5.32 3.40 -9.04
CA LEU A 92 -3.85 3.30 -8.94
C LEU A 92 -3.19 4.63 -8.53
N SER A 93 -3.72 5.76 -9.01
CA SER A 93 -3.23 7.09 -8.66
C SER A 93 -3.30 7.38 -7.15
N ALA A 94 -4.29 6.84 -6.44
CA ALA A 94 -4.41 6.94 -4.99
C ALA A 94 -3.35 6.07 -4.28
N ALA A 95 -3.14 4.83 -4.73
CA ALA A 95 -2.04 4.01 -4.22
C ALA A 95 -0.68 4.68 -4.45
N LEU A 96 -0.44 5.25 -5.63
CA LEU A 96 0.79 5.98 -5.95
C LEU A 96 0.96 7.25 -5.12
N ALA A 97 -0.12 7.91 -4.69
CA ALA A 97 -0.03 9.03 -3.75
C ALA A 97 0.54 8.58 -2.39
N LEU A 98 0.15 7.40 -1.90
CA LEU A 98 0.73 6.79 -0.69
C LEU A 98 2.21 6.47 -0.90
N VAL A 99 2.53 5.81 -2.01
CA VAL A 99 3.90 5.41 -2.37
C VAL A 99 4.81 6.64 -2.46
N ARG A 100 4.37 7.70 -3.14
CA ARG A 100 5.13 8.96 -3.29
C ARG A 100 5.38 9.66 -1.97
N ALA A 101 4.41 9.64 -1.07
CA ALA A 101 4.62 10.19 0.26
C ALA A 101 5.78 9.44 0.95
N HIS A 102 5.75 8.13 1.00
CA HIS A 102 6.75 7.38 1.76
C HIS A 102 7.99 6.98 0.96
N ALA A 103 8.22 7.54 -0.23
CA ALA A 103 9.23 7.07 -1.16
C ALA A 103 10.67 7.13 -0.64
N ALA A 104 10.96 8.05 0.27
CA ALA A 104 12.29 8.21 0.87
C ALA A 104 12.63 7.12 1.89
N THR A 105 11.62 6.47 2.49
CA THR A 105 11.78 5.50 3.57
C THR A 105 11.37 4.09 3.19
N LEU A 106 10.54 3.95 2.15
CA LEU A 106 9.94 2.68 1.77
C LEU A 106 11.01 1.69 1.28
N ARG A 107 11.07 0.53 1.93
CA ARG A 107 11.98 -0.59 1.63
C ARG A 107 11.25 -1.73 0.97
N GLU A 108 10.00 -1.94 1.32
CA GLU A 108 9.13 -2.95 0.71
C GLU A 108 7.80 -2.35 0.29
N LEU A 109 7.43 -2.59 -0.97
CA LEU A 109 6.18 -2.18 -1.56
C LEU A 109 5.46 -3.41 -2.12
N GLN A 110 4.24 -3.63 -1.68
CA GLN A 110 3.34 -4.59 -2.29
C GLN A 110 2.14 -3.83 -2.84
N LEU A 111 1.97 -3.87 -4.15
CA LEU A 111 1.01 -3.02 -4.86
C LEU A 111 0.06 -3.88 -5.68
N LEU A 112 -1.24 -3.72 -5.46
CA LEU A 112 -2.25 -4.25 -6.38
C LEU A 112 -2.15 -3.50 -7.70
N ALA A 113 -1.70 -4.22 -8.72
CA ALA A 113 -1.65 -3.72 -10.07
C ALA A 113 -2.06 -4.88 -10.99
N ALA A 114 -3.03 -4.66 -11.86
CA ALA A 114 -3.36 -5.66 -12.86
C ALA A 114 -2.51 -5.46 -14.12
N SER A 115 -2.20 -6.55 -14.83
CA SER A 115 -1.56 -6.48 -16.15
C SER A 115 -2.57 -6.37 -17.29
N GLU A 116 -3.82 -6.74 -17.06
CA GLU A 116 -4.87 -6.79 -18.08
C GLU A 116 -6.08 -5.96 -17.68
N GLN A 117 -6.83 -5.52 -18.69
CA GLN A 117 -8.05 -4.73 -18.54
C GLN A 117 -9.14 -5.51 -17.77
N PRO A 118 -10.09 -4.81 -17.11
CA PRO A 118 -10.29 -3.35 -17.07
C PRO A 118 -9.46 -2.61 -16.01
N TYR A 119 -8.71 -3.34 -15.17
CA TYR A 119 -7.92 -2.76 -14.07
C TYR A 119 -6.43 -2.64 -14.41
N GLY A 120 -6.10 -2.90 -15.68
CA GLY A 120 -4.74 -2.94 -16.20
C GLY A 120 -4.03 -1.62 -15.94
N CYS A 121 -2.79 -1.71 -15.49
CA CYS A 121 -1.95 -0.57 -15.17
C CYS A 121 -0.81 -0.48 -16.20
N PRO A 122 -1.08 -0.06 -17.46
CA PRO A 122 -0.08 -0.04 -18.52
C PRO A 122 1.07 0.93 -18.21
N ASP A 123 0.77 2.04 -17.55
CA ASP A 123 1.75 3.10 -17.23
C ASP A 123 2.46 2.87 -15.88
N LEU A 124 2.25 1.71 -15.23
CA LEU A 124 2.78 1.44 -13.90
C LEU A 124 4.28 1.69 -13.79
N ALA A 125 5.06 1.22 -14.76
CA ALA A 125 6.51 1.39 -14.78
C ALA A 125 6.91 2.88 -14.86
N ALA A 126 6.24 3.65 -15.72
CA ALA A 126 6.50 5.08 -15.85
C ALA A 126 6.14 5.83 -14.57
N GLU A 127 4.99 5.53 -13.97
CA GLU A 127 4.53 6.13 -12.72
C GLU A 127 5.47 5.81 -11.55
N LEU A 128 5.92 4.56 -11.40
CA LEU A 128 6.85 4.16 -10.35
C LEU A 128 8.21 4.85 -10.48
N ARG A 129 8.71 5.06 -11.70
CA ARG A 129 9.94 5.83 -11.95
C ARG A 129 9.85 7.24 -11.36
N THR A 130 8.67 7.88 -11.44
CA THR A 130 8.46 9.22 -10.88
C THR A 130 8.45 9.28 -9.35
N CYS A 131 8.26 8.13 -8.69
CA CYS A 131 8.12 8.09 -7.23
C CYS A 131 9.44 8.26 -6.48
N ARG A 132 10.61 8.07 -7.13
CA ARG A 132 11.95 8.22 -6.52
C ARG A 132 12.14 7.34 -5.27
N LEU A 133 11.87 6.05 -5.40
CA LEU A 133 11.86 5.04 -4.34
C LEU A 133 13.27 4.60 -3.87
N ARG A 134 14.10 5.56 -3.42
CA ARG A 134 15.56 5.40 -3.21
C ARG A 134 15.99 4.27 -2.27
N GLN A 135 15.12 3.83 -1.37
CA GLN A 135 15.42 2.79 -0.37
C GLN A 135 14.76 1.44 -0.68
N LEU A 136 14.04 1.33 -1.80
CA LEU A 136 13.22 0.17 -2.12
C LEU A 136 14.07 -1.04 -2.47
N ARG A 137 13.90 -2.13 -1.73
CA ARG A 137 14.60 -3.40 -1.97
C ARG A 137 13.69 -4.44 -2.60
N ARG A 138 12.40 -4.37 -2.31
CA ARG A 138 11.43 -5.39 -2.71
C ARG A 138 10.14 -4.74 -3.19
N LEU A 139 9.74 -5.07 -4.41
CA LEU A 139 8.45 -4.72 -4.99
C LEU A 139 7.69 -5.98 -5.34
N VAL A 140 6.49 -6.16 -4.77
CA VAL A 140 5.60 -7.29 -5.08
C VAL A 140 4.36 -6.77 -5.80
N LEU A 141 4.12 -7.27 -7.00
CA LEU A 141 2.87 -7.06 -7.74
C LEU A 141 1.81 -8.04 -7.20
N LEU A 142 0.80 -7.50 -6.54
CA LEU A 142 -0.31 -8.28 -6.01
C LEU A 142 -1.32 -8.53 -7.13
N ARG A 143 -1.72 -9.79 -7.27
CA ARG A 143 -2.72 -10.24 -8.26
C ARG A 143 -4.03 -10.70 -7.62
N ARG A 144 -4.00 -10.92 -6.31
CA ARG A 144 -5.14 -11.32 -5.48
C ARG A 144 -5.12 -10.47 -4.23
N THR A 145 -6.30 -10.04 -3.82
CA THR A 145 -6.56 -9.47 -2.49
C THR A 145 -7.75 -10.21 -1.89
N LEU A 146 -8.01 -9.98 -0.60
CA LEU A 146 -9.03 -10.72 0.15
C LEU A 146 -10.44 -10.58 -0.45
N ASP A 147 -10.73 -9.45 -1.11
CA ASP A 147 -12.10 -9.08 -1.53
C ASP A 147 -12.23 -8.76 -3.03
N ALA A 148 -11.16 -8.83 -3.83
CA ALA A 148 -11.20 -8.43 -5.24
C ALA A 148 -11.26 -9.61 -6.22
N VAL A 149 -11.89 -9.37 -7.37
CA VAL A 149 -11.80 -10.25 -8.54
C VAL A 149 -10.32 -10.49 -8.84
N PRO A 150 -9.85 -11.76 -8.90
CA PRO A 150 -8.46 -12.03 -9.18
C PRO A 150 -8.06 -11.36 -10.48
N CYS A 151 -6.93 -10.63 -10.46
CA CYS A 151 -6.36 -10.08 -11.66
C CYS A 151 -6.12 -11.22 -12.65
N ARG A 152 -6.74 -11.11 -13.83
CA ARG A 152 -6.41 -11.98 -14.96
C ARG A 152 -5.03 -11.57 -15.46
N HIS A 153 -4.11 -12.52 -15.46
CA HIS A 153 -2.82 -12.37 -16.12
C HIS A 153 -2.36 -13.72 -16.62
N THR A 154 -1.63 -13.73 -17.73
CA THR A 154 -0.84 -14.86 -18.17
C THR A 154 0.57 -14.72 -17.63
N VAL A 155 1.30 -15.84 -17.57
CA VAL A 155 2.72 -15.83 -17.15
C VAL A 155 3.53 -14.83 -18.01
N ASP A 156 3.24 -14.76 -19.31
CA ASP A 156 3.93 -13.88 -20.25
C ASP A 156 3.59 -12.39 -20.05
N THR A 157 2.32 -12.04 -19.81
CA THR A 157 1.93 -10.65 -19.54
C THR A 157 2.50 -10.18 -18.20
N CYS A 158 2.49 -11.03 -17.19
CA CYS A 158 3.13 -10.76 -15.90
C CYS A 158 4.65 -10.60 -16.02
N ARG A 159 5.33 -11.49 -16.76
CA ARG A 159 6.78 -11.40 -16.99
C ARG A 159 7.17 -10.09 -17.67
N ARG A 160 6.45 -9.68 -18.71
CA ARG A 160 6.68 -8.39 -19.38
C ARG A 160 6.48 -7.20 -18.45
N GLN A 161 5.44 -7.22 -17.62
CA GLN A 161 5.20 -6.16 -16.64
C GLN A 161 6.32 -6.11 -15.58
N LYS A 162 6.76 -7.26 -15.06
CA LYS A 162 7.88 -7.33 -14.09
C LYS A 162 9.16 -6.74 -14.67
N ILE A 163 9.51 -7.11 -15.91
CA ILE A 163 10.70 -6.56 -16.60
C ILE A 163 10.56 -5.04 -16.77
N GLY A 164 9.43 -4.56 -17.27
CA GLY A 164 9.23 -3.12 -17.47
C GLY A 164 9.31 -2.32 -16.16
N VAL A 165 8.81 -2.86 -15.05
CA VAL A 165 8.93 -2.24 -13.72
C VAL A 165 10.37 -2.28 -13.21
N TYR A 166 11.07 -3.41 -13.39
CA TYR A 166 12.48 -3.53 -13.01
C TYR A 166 13.36 -2.53 -13.77
N ASP A 167 13.24 -2.47 -15.10
CA ASP A 167 14.00 -1.54 -15.94
C ASP A 167 13.72 -0.08 -15.56
N ALA A 168 12.51 0.23 -15.12
CA ALA A 168 12.15 1.57 -14.67
C ALA A 168 12.74 1.97 -13.31
N LEU A 169 13.09 0.99 -12.47
CA LEU A 169 13.55 1.23 -11.10
C LEU A 169 15.06 1.03 -10.93
N VAL A 170 15.68 0.15 -11.72
CA VAL A 170 17.08 -0.27 -11.55
C VAL A 170 18.07 0.91 -11.62
N GLU A 171 17.78 1.94 -12.43
CA GLU A 171 18.60 3.16 -12.51
C GLU A 171 18.64 3.93 -11.18
N SER A 172 17.54 3.93 -10.43
CA SER A 172 17.41 4.64 -9.15
C SER A 172 17.69 3.74 -7.94
N VAL A 173 17.51 2.43 -8.10
CA VAL A 173 17.58 1.45 -7.01
C VAL A 173 18.13 0.12 -7.56
N PRO A 174 19.48 -0.04 -7.63
CA PRO A 174 20.11 -1.16 -8.33
C PRO A 174 19.77 -2.53 -7.74
N ASP A 175 19.52 -2.61 -6.43
CA ASP A 175 19.28 -3.86 -5.71
C ASP A 175 17.79 -4.22 -5.59
N VAL A 176 16.92 -3.58 -6.37
CA VAL A 176 15.48 -3.83 -6.29
C VAL A 176 15.11 -5.19 -6.88
N THR A 177 14.35 -5.98 -6.12
CA THR A 177 13.72 -7.21 -6.62
C THR A 177 12.26 -6.95 -6.96
N VAL A 178 11.84 -7.33 -8.17
CA VAL A 178 10.44 -7.21 -8.63
C VAL A 178 9.81 -8.59 -8.76
N LEU A 179 8.75 -8.82 -7.99
CA LEU A 179 8.09 -10.12 -7.82
C LEU A 179 6.59 -10.02 -8.11
N CYS A 180 5.94 -11.17 -8.26
CA CYS A 180 4.50 -11.34 -8.38
C CYS A 180 4.05 -12.39 -7.36
N ASN A 181 3.06 -12.05 -6.54
CA ASN A 181 2.60 -12.97 -5.50
C ASN A 181 2.03 -14.29 -6.05
N ALA A 182 1.43 -14.25 -7.24
CA ALA A 182 0.84 -15.44 -7.86
C ALA A 182 1.84 -16.30 -8.65
N CYS A 183 2.89 -15.71 -9.23
CA CYS A 183 3.84 -16.45 -10.07
C CYS A 183 5.08 -16.92 -9.30
N ASP A 184 5.50 -16.13 -8.31
CA ASP A 184 6.75 -16.35 -7.58
C ASP A 184 6.51 -16.92 -6.17
N ASP A 185 5.25 -17.20 -5.81
CA ASP A 185 4.79 -17.76 -4.53
C ASP A 185 5.30 -16.96 -3.31
N VAL A 186 5.00 -15.66 -3.34
CA VAL A 186 5.42 -14.72 -2.30
C VAL A 186 4.23 -14.01 -1.67
N GLU A 187 4.28 -13.80 -0.35
CA GLU A 187 3.27 -13.03 0.38
C GLU A 187 3.45 -11.52 0.26
#